data_AF-A0A537UWQ0-F1
#
_entry.id   AF-A0A537UWQ0-F1
#
_cell.length_a   1.000
_cell.length_b   1.000
_cell.length_c   1.000
_cell.angle_alpha   90.00
_cell.angle_beta   90.00
_cell.angle_gamma   90.00
#
_symmetry.space_group_name_H-M   'P 1'
#
loop_
_entity.id
_entity.type
_entity.pdbx_description
1 polymer ?
#
loop_
_entity_poly.entity_id
_entity_poly.type
_entity_poly.pdbx_seq_one_letter_code
_entity_poly.pdbx_strand_id
1 'polypeptide(L)'
;MSVIFPMEFIFTPKTTYILFENNMPRRIYTDGRSWPDHPEPAFAGYSIGKWVDADADGRYDMLEVETRHLKGPRTYEGSGLPLHKDNQTIVKERIYLDKTNPDILYDEITTIDHALTRPWTVTKKFRREHNPTWVENDCSEDNHHLAIGKEHYFLSADGYLMPAKKGQAPPDLRYFNQSKK
;
A
#
# COMPACT_ATOMS: atom_id res chain seq x y z
N MET A 1 -2.23 6.28 0.52
CA MET A 1 -0.86 5.69 0.49
C MET A 1 -0.11 6.18 1.73
N SER A 2 -0.03 5.34 2.78
CA SER A 2 0.84 5.60 3.94
C SER A 2 2.10 4.78 3.74
N VAL A 3 3.23 5.47 3.55
CA VAL A 3 4.52 4.83 3.33
C VAL A 3 5.21 4.80 4.69
N ILE A 4 5.15 3.63 5.34
CA ILE A 4 5.75 3.40 6.67
C ILE A 4 7.13 2.74 6.52
N PHE A 5 7.38 2.13 5.35
CA PHE A 5 8.64 1.49 4.96
C PHE A 5 9.22 2.16 3.72
N PRO A 6 10.54 2.06 3.47
CA PRO A 6 11.15 2.56 2.25
C PRO A 6 10.50 1.99 0.99
N MET A 7 10.52 2.76 -0.10
CA MET A 7 10.03 2.35 -1.42
C MET A 7 10.93 2.89 -2.52
N GLU A 8 10.97 2.19 -3.65
CA GLU A 8 11.84 2.56 -4.77
C GLU A 8 11.01 2.99 -5.98
N PHE A 9 11.40 4.11 -6.60
CA PHE A 9 10.88 4.49 -7.90
C PHE A 9 11.87 4.09 -8.98
N ILE A 10 11.41 3.26 -9.93
CA ILE A 10 12.18 2.87 -11.10
C ILE A 10 11.48 3.43 -12.33
N PHE A 11 12.10 4.44 -12.93
CA PHE A 11 11.58 5.08 -14.14
C PHE A 11 12.14 4.39 -15.37
N THR A 12 11.27 3.81 -16.19
CA THR A 12 11.62 3.28 -17.52
C THR A 12 10.83 4.01 -18.59
N PRO A 13 11.21 3.94 -19.88
CA PRO A 13 10.53 4.68 -20.94
C PRO A 13 9.02 4.39 -21.07
N LYS A 14 8.59 3.16 -20.74
CA LYS A 14 7.20 2.70 -20.94
C LYS A 14 6.44 2.41 -19.65
N THR A 15 7.13 2.35 -18.51
CA THR A 15 6.50 2.03 -17.23
C THR A 15 7.33 2.59 -16.09
N THR A 16 6.68 3.28 -15.16
CA THR A 16 7.25 3.59 -13.86
C THR A 16 6.84 2.51 -12.86
N TYR A 17 7.82 1.93 -12.18
CA TYR A 17 7.57 0.97 -11.11
C TYR A 17 7.74 1.66 -9.76
N ILE A 18 6.86 1.34 -8.83
CA ILE A 18 7.08 1.62 -7.41
C ILE A 18 7.22 0.27 -6.72
N LEU A 19 8.42 0.01 -6.23
CA LEU A 19 8.71 -1.21 -5.46
C LEU A 19 8.41 -0.94 -4.00
N PHE A 20 7.70 -1.88 -3.39
CA PHE A 20 7.46 -1.93 -1.96
C PHE A 20 8.10 -3.20 -1.44
N GLU A 21 8.54 -3.16 -0.20
CA GLU A 21 9.18 -4.30 0.46
C GLU A 21 8.27 -5.53 0.54
N ASN A 22 7.04 -5.36 1.04
CA ASN A 22 6.13 -6.47 1.37
C ASN A 22 4.93 -6.62 0.44
N ASN A 23 4.88 -5.85 -0.66
CA ASN A 23 3.74 -5.85 -1.57
C ASN A 23 4.19 -6.05 -3.02
N MET A 24 3.26 -6.49 -3.87
CA MET A 24 3.49 -6.48 -5.31
C MET A 24 3.90 -5.08 -5.79
N PRO A 25 4.86 -4.97 -6.72
CA PRO A 25 5.22 -3.70 -7.33
C PRO A 25 4.00 -3.03 -7.96
N ARG A 26 3.83 -1.74 -7.70
CA ARG A 26 2.88 -0.92 -8.46
C ARG A 26 3.51 -0.60 -9.81
N ARG A 27 2.69 -0.70 -10.86
CA ARG A 27 3.07 -0.40 -12.24
C ARG A 27 2.22 0.77 -12.72
N ILE A 28 2.89 1.82 -13.15
CA ILE A 28 2.28 3.00 -13.77
C ILE A 28 2.69 2.96 -15.23
N TYR A 29 1.74 2.63 -16.11
CA TYR A 29 2.01 2.50 -17.54
C TYR A 29 2.07 3.88 -18.19
N THR A 30 3.23 4.23 -18.75
CA THR A 30 3.51 5.54 -19.36
C THR A 30 3.70 5.45 -20.87
N ASP A 31 3.28 4.35 -21.49
CA ASP A 31 3.45 4.05 -22.91
C ASP A 31 2.34 4.60 -23.81
N GLY A 32 1.46 5.44 -23.26
CA GLY A 32 0.36 6.07 -24.01
C GLY A 32 -0.82 5.13 -24.31
N ARG A 33 -0.86 3.94 -23.68
CA ARG A 33 -2.00 3.02 -23.85
C ARG A 33 -3.32 3.63 -23.38
N SER A 34 -4.41 3.19 -23.99
CA SER A 34 -5.77 3.46 -23.50
C SER A 34 -6.11 2.57 -22.30
N TRP A 35 -7.23 2.88 -21.64
CA TRP A 35 -7.78 2.02 -20.61
C TRP A 35 -8.15 0.65 -21.19
N PRO A 36 -7.88 -0.46 -20.49
CA PRO A 36 -8.39 -1.77 -20.88
C PRO A 36 -9.92 -1.78 -20.83
N ASP A 37 -10.57 -2.51 -21.75
CA ASP A 37 -12.04 -2.59 -21.84
C ASP A 37 -12.65 -3.37 -20.67
N HIS A 38 -12.01 -4.49 -20.28
CA HIS A 38 -12.49 -5.39 -19.23
C HIS A 38 -11.36 -5.78 -18.25
N PRO A 39 -10.82 -4.83 -17.49
CA PRO A 39 -9.79 -5.14 -16.50
C PRO A 39 -10.40 -5.86 -15.30
N GLU A 40 -9.73 -6.92 -14.86
CA GLU A 40 -10.00 -7.54 -13.57
C GLU A 40 -9.64 -6.54 -12.45
N PRO A 41 -10.57 -6.18 -11.55
CA PRO A 41 -10.28 -5.23 -10.48
C PRO A 41 -9.21 -5.74 -9.51
N ALA A 42 -8.30 -4.86 -9.11
CA ALA A 42 -7.22 -5.19 -8.18
C ALA A 42 -7.24 -4.28 -6.95
N PHE A 43 -6.73 -4.76 -5.82
CA PHE A 43 -6.61 -3.93 -4.61
C PHE A 43 -5.70 -2.72 -4.83
N ALA A 44 -4.67 -2.83 -5.67
CA ALA A 44 -3.84 -1.71 -6.11
C ALA A 44 -4.41 -0.94 -7.32
N GLY A 45 -5.44 -1.50 -7.97
CA GLY A 45 -6.01 -0.97 -9.21
C GLY A 45 -5.09 -1.07 -10.42
N TYR A 46 -5.44 -0.32 -11.46
CA TYR A 46 -4.68 -0.18 -12.70
C TYR A 46 -4.33 1.30 -12.90
N SER A 47 -3.03 1.60 -13.06
CA SER A 47 -2.51 2.97 -13.16
C SER A 47 -1.98 3.26 -14.57
N ILE A 48 -2.45 4.36 -15.16
CA ILE A 48 -1.89 4.95 -16.38
C ILE A 48 -1.30 6.30 -16.01
N GLY A 49 -0.08 6.56 -16.47
CA GLY A 49 0.64 7.81 -16.23
C GLY A 49 1.02 8.51 -17.52
N LYS A 50 1.23 9.82 -17.41
CA LYS A 50 1.83 10.63 -18.46
C LYS A 50 2.83 11.59 -17.84
N TRP A 51 3.96 11.75 -18.50
CA TRP A 51 4.91 12.79 -18.16
C TRP A 51 4.41 14.12 -18.71
N VAL A 52 4.53 15.17 -17.91
CA VAL A 52 4.18 16.55 -18.23
C VAL A 52 5.41 17.42 -17.97
N ASP A 53 5.67 18.32 -18.91
CA ASP A 53 6.58 19.45 -18.75
C ASP A 53 5.75 20.59 -18.13
N ALA A 54 5.83 20.73 -16.81
CA ALA A 54 4.92 21.59 -16.06
C ALA A 54 5.26 23.08 -16.19
N ASP A 55 6.50 23.43 -16.53
CA ASP A 55 6.96 24.81 -16.70
C ASP A 55 7.35 25.19 -18.14
N ALA A 56 7.11 24.28 -19.09
CA ALA A 56 7.31 24.48 -20.52
C ALA A 56 8.79 24.76 -20.89
N ASP A 57 9.74 24.17 -20.16
CA ASP A 57 11.18 24.33 -20.38
C ASP A 57 11.77 23.31 -21.38
N GLY A 58 10.94 22.39 -21.87
CA GLY A 58 11.31 21.30 -22.76
C GLY A 58 11.74 20.01 -22.04
N ARG A 59 11.69 19.98 -20.70
CA ARG A 59 11.98 18.80 -19.87
C ARG A 59 10.74 18.40 -19.09
N TYR A 60 10.46 17.10 -19.14
CA TYR A 60 9.37 16.53 -18.36
C TYR A 60 9.78 16.38 -16.90
N ASP A 61 9.06 17.01 -15.99
CA ASP A 61 9.38 17.11 -14.57
C ASP A 61 8.27 16.61 -13.62
N MET A 62 7.07 16.38 -14.16
CA MET A 62 5.91 15.91 -13.40
C MET A 62 5.29 14.66 -14.04
N LEU A 63 5.07 13.62 -13.24
CA LEU A 63 4.31 12.44 -13.63
C LEU A 63 2.87 12.60 -13.13
N GLU A 64 1.92 12.83 -14.04
CA GLU A 64 0.49 12.73 -13.73
C GLU A 64 0.04 11.28 -13.85
N VAL A 65 -0.64 10.76 -12.84
CA VAL A 65 -1.12 9.37 -12.80
C VAL A 65 -2.61 9.35 -12.55
N GLU A 66 -3.31 8.46 -13.24
CA GLU A 66 -4.69 8.13 -12.91
C GLU A 66 -4.80 6.63 -12.64
N THR A 67 -5.46 6.29 -11.54
CA THR A 67 -5.68 4.91 -11.10
C THR A 67 -7.17 4.62 -10.98
N ARG A 68 -7.60 3.51 -11.58
CA ARG A 68 -8.99 3.02 -11.60
C ARG A 68 -9.04 1.51 -11.36
N HIS A 69 -10.22 0.90 -11.51
CA HIS A 69 -10.44 -0.57 -11.45
C HIS A 69 -9.97 -1.18 -10.13
N LEU A 70 -10.42 -0.52 -9.09
CA LEU A 70 -10.03 -0.76 -7.72
C LEU A 70 -10.95 -1.85 -7.12
N LYS A 71 -10.41 -2.73 -6.28
CA LYS A 71 -11.18 -3.77 -5.57
C LYS A 71 -11.36 -3.40 -4.10
N GLY A 72 -12.58 -3.58 -3.57
CA GLY A 72 -12.93 -3.38 -2.15
C GLY A 72 -12.95 -4.68 -1.32
N PRO A 73 -13.11 -4.58 0.02
CA PRO A 73 -13.22 -3.34 0.80
C PRO A 73 -11.87 -2.64 0.97
N ARG A 74 -11.88 -1.30 1.03
CA ARG A 74 -10.67 -0.50 1.25
C ARG A 74 -10.96 0.79 2.01
N THR A 75 -9.90 1.35 2.57
CA THR A 75 -9.95 2.59 3.35
C THR A 75 -9.20 3.71 2.64
N TYR A 76 -9.60 4.95 2.92
CA TYR A 76 -8.92 6.16 2.43
C TYR A 76 -7.49 6.27 2.95
N GLU A 77 -7.32 5.95 4.23
CA GLU A 77 -6.08 6.12 4.98
C GLU A 77 -6.07 5.18 6.20
N GLY A 78 -5.05 5.33 7.05
CA GLY A 78 -4.86 4.53 8.25
C GLY A 78 -5.93 4.73 9.35
N SER A 79 -6.79 5.74 9.25
CA SER A 79 -7.90 5.95 10.19
C SER A 79 -9.02 4.92 10.05
N GLY A 80 -9.05 4.18 8.93
CA GLY A 80 -10.06 3.16 8.67
C GLY A 80 -11.32 3.68 7.98
N LEU A 81 -11.39 4.96 7.58
CA LEU A 81 -12.53 5.49 6.83
C LEU A 81 -12.72 4.70 5.51
N PRO A 82 -13.89 4.08 5.26
CA PRO A 82 -14.11 3.25 4.09
C PRO A 82 -14.36 4.08 2.83
N LEU A 83 -13.86 3.60 1.68
CA LEU A 83 -14.29 4.06 0.36
C LEU A 83 -15.72 3.58 0.04
N HIS A 84 -16.37 4.18 -0.95
CA HIS A 84 -17.69 3.76 -1.38
C HIS A 84 -17.69 2.31 -1.89
N LYS A 85 -18.80 1.60 -1.63
CA LYS A 85 -18.94 0.16 -1.87
C LYS A 85 -19.00 -0.26 -3.34
N ASP A 86 -19.23 0.67 -4.26
CA ASP A 86 -19.29 0.38 -5.70
C ASP A 86 -17.90 0.27 -6.35
N ASN A 87 -16.84 0.61 -5.63
CA ASN A 87 -15.46 0.62 -6.09
C ASN A 87 -15.21 1.45 -7.36
N GLN A 88 -16.05 2.46 -7.61
CA GLN A 88 -15.88 3.38 -8.75
C GLN A 88 -14.94 4.56 -8.42
N THR A 89 -14.17 4.44 -7.33
CA THR A 89 -13.13 5.39 -6.94
C THR A 89 -12.18 5.65 -8.11
N ILE A 90 -11.81 6.91 -8.30
CA ILE A 90 -10.72 7.33 -9.18
C ILE A 90 -9.69 8.05 -8.32
N VAL A 91 -8.42 7.66 -8.45
CA VAL A 91 -7.31 8.36 -7.79
C VAL A 91 -6.47 9.04 -8.85
N LYS A 92 -6.26 10.34 -8.71
CA LYS A 92 -5.38 11.13 -9.55
C LYS A 92 -4.19 11.59 -8.73
N GLU A 93 -2.99 11.44 -9.27
CA GLU A 93 -1.75 11.81 -8.60
C GLU A 93 -0.92 12.75 -9.46
N ARG A 94 -0.18 13.64 -8.81
CA ARG A 94 0.89 14.44 -9.42
C ARG A 94 2.17 14.22 -8.63
N ILE A 95 3.13 13.56 -9.27
CA ILE A 95 4.40 13.19 -8.65
C ILE A 95 5.50 14.04 -9.27
N TYR A 96 6.20 14.83 -8.46
CA TYR A 96 7.24 15.77 -8.93
C TYR A 96 8.27 16.06 -7.84
N LEU A 97 9.48 16.46 -8.23
CA LEU A 97 10.53 16.87 -7.30
C LEU A 97 10.34 18.33 -6.86
N ASP A 98 10.76 18.65 -5.64
CA ASP A 98 10.87 20.05 -5.21
C ASP A 98 11.87 20.81 -6.11
N LYS A 99 11.49 22.01 -6.55
CA LYS A 99 12.30 22.83 -7.47
C LYS A 99 13.62 23.31 -6.87
N THR A 100 13.70 23.37 -5.54
CA THR A 100 14.87 23.87 -4.81
C THR A 100 15.67 22.77 -4.13
N ASN A 101 15.06 21.60 -3.92
CA ASN A 101 15.70 20.47 -3.27
C ASN A 101 15.35 19.14 -3.97
N PRO A 102 16.24 18.58 -4.81
CA PRO A 102 15.97 17.37 -5.56
C PRO A 102 15.86 16.09 -4.70
N ASP A 103 16.09 16.18 -3.39
CA ASP A 103 15.91 15.08 -2.44
C ASP A 103 14.50 15.05 -1.82
N ILE A 104 13.62 15.95 -2.24
CA ILE A 104 12.23 15.97 -1.85
C ILE A 104 11.37 15.61 -3.05
N LEU A 105 10.58 14.55 -2.90
CA LEU A 105 9.54 14.17 -3.86
C LEU A 105 8.17 14.48 -3.26
N TYR A 106 7.35 15.19 -4.01
CA TYR A 106 5.94 15.41 -3.70
C TYR A 106 5.07 14.44 -4.49
N ASP A 107 4.00 14.00 -3.83
CA ASP A 107 2.90 13.25 -4.44
C ASP A 107 1.58 13.89 -3.97
N GLU A 108 0.95 14.65 -4.86
CA GLU A 108 -0.38 15.20 -4.63
C GLU A 108 -1.44 14.19 -5.07
N ILE A 109 -2.16 13.64 -4.11
CA ILE A 109 -3.12 12.56 -4.31
C ILE A 109 -4.53 13.12 -4.17
N THR A 110 -5.29 13.16 -5.25
CA THR A 110 -6.72 13.51 -5.27
C THR A 110 -7.56 12.25 -5.43
N THR A 111 -8.39 11.97 -4.44
CA THR A 111 -9.38 10.89 -4.48
C THR A 111 -10.76 11.44 -4.87
N ILE A 112 -11.38 10.81 -5.86
CA ILE A 112 -12.74 11.08 -6.33
C ILE A 112 -13.54 9.82 -6.08
N ASP A 113 -14.59 9.91 -5.26
CA ASP A 113 -15.34 8.76 -4.79
C ASP A 113 -16.77 9.16 -4.42
N HIS A 114 -17.74 8.26 -4.62
CA HIS A 114 -19.15 8.53 -4.34
C HIS A 114 -19.49 8.66 -2.85
N ALA A 115 -18.58 8.27 -1.94
CA ALA A 115 -18.75 8.54 -0.51
C ALA A 115 -18.39 9.99 -0.15
N LEU A 116 -17.78 10.77 -1.06
CA LEU A 116 -17.38 12.15 -0.82
C LEU A 116 -18.32 13.14 -1.49
N THR A 117 -18.56 14.27 -0.83
CA THR A 117 -19.32 15.40 -1.41
C THR A 117 -18.50 16.24 -2.38
N ARG A 118 -17.17 16.06 -2.39
CA ARG A 118 -16.21 16.72 -3.29
C ARG A 118 -14.91 15.91 -3.33
N PRO A 119 -14.07 16.08 -4.38
CA PRO A 119 -12.75 15.47 -4.39
C PRO A 119 -11.94 15.84 -3.13
N TRP A 120 -11.20 14.87 -2.61
CA TRP A 120 -10.33 15.05 -1.44
C TRP A 120 -8.88 14.92 -1.85
N THR A 121 -8.09 15.96 -1.57
CA THR A 121 -6.66 16.01 -1.93
C THR A 121 -5.79 15.99 -0.67
N VAL A 122 -4.75 15.16 -0.71
CA VAL A 122 -3.67 15.14 0.28
C VAL A 122 -2.32 15.19 -0.43
N THR A 123 -1.36 15.89 0.15
CA THR A 123 0.02 15.90 -0.35
C THR A 123 0.89 15.04 0.54
N LYS A 124 1.60 14.08 -0.05
CA LYS A 124 2.65 13.32 0.61
C LYS A 124 4.01 13.88 0.20
N LYS A 125 4.93 13.86 1.16
CA LYS A 125 6.31 14.32 0.98
C LYS A 125 7.22 13.15 1.32
N PHE A 126 8.05 12.76 0.36
CA PHE A 126 9.08 11.74 0.53
C PHE A 126 10.45 12.38 0.50
N ARG A 127 11.39 11.79 1.24
CA ARG A 127 12.80 12.17 1.24
C ARG A 127 13.59 11.08 0.51
N ARG A 128 14.47 11.48 -0.39
CA ARG A 128 15.42 10.57 -1.04
C ARG A 128 16.50 10.16 -0.05
N GLU A 129 16.76 8.87 0.02
CA GLU A 129 17.96 8.30 0.63
C GLU A 129 18.91 7.90 -0.50
N HIS A 130 20.15 8.38 -0.45
CA HIS A 130 21.14 8.17 -1.51
C HIS A 130 21.90 6.86 -1.33
N ASN A 131 22.05 6.38 -0.10
CA ASN A 131 22.74 5.13 0.21
C ASN A 131 21.89 4.27 1.15
N PRO A 132 20.71 3.81 0.68
CA PRO A 132 19.82 3.04 1.53
C PRO A 132 20.46 1.69 1.87
N THR A 133 20.38 1.32 3.14
CA THR A 133 20.60 -0.06 3.56
C THR A 133 19.23 -0.71 3.68
N TRP A 134 18.96 -1.68 2.83
CA TRP A 134 17.75 -2.46 2.89
C TRP A 134 17.85 -3.46 4.03
N VAL A 135 16.90 -3.40 4.94
CA VAL A 135 16.70 -4.41 5.99
C VAL A 135 15.49 -5.20 5.54
N GLU A 136 15.58 -6.53 5.57
CA GLU A 136 14.42 -7.37 5.31
C GLU A 136 13.43 -7.26 6.46
N ASN A 137 12.17 -7.00 6.14
CA ASN A 137 11.07 -6.94 7.08
C ASN A 137 10.00 -7.96 6.69
N ASP A 138 10.22 -9.22 7.02
CA ASP A 138 9.17 -10.22 6.91
C ASP A 138 8.24 -10.13 8.12
N CYS A 139 6.98 -9.73 7.89
CA CYS A 139 5.95 -9.73 8.92
C CYS A 139 5.75 -11.11 9.58
N SER A 140 6.21 -12.20 8.94
CA SER A 140 6.14 -13.56 9.46
C SER A 140 7.29 -13.94 10.40
N GLU A 141 8.43 -13.24 10.35
CA GLU A 141 9.65 -13.60 11.10
C GLU A 141 9.45 -13.53 12.62
N ASP A 142 8.72 -12.51 13.11
CA ASP A 142 8.40 -12.33 14.54
C ASP A 142 6.89 -12.48 14.83
N ASN A 143 6.20 -13.28 14.02
CA ASN A 143 4.77 -13.47 14.18
C ASN A 143 4.45 -14.45 15.32
N HIS A 144 4.22 -13.89 16.50
CA HIS A 144 3.82 -14.64 17.70
C HIS A 144 2.35 -15.09 17.68
N HIS A 145 1.58 -14.81 16.64
CA HIS A 145 0.19 -15.28 16.53
C HIS A 145 0.11 -16.71 15.99
N LEU A 146 -0.63 -17.55 16.71
CA LEU A 146 -0.84 -18.96 16.38
C LEU A 146 -2.34 -19.21 16.13
N ALA A 147 -2.68 -19.98 15.11
CA ALA A 147 -4.05 -20.46 14.91
C ALA A 147 -4.11 -21.96 15.23
N ILE A 148 -4.95 -22.34 16.20
CA ILE A 148 -5.18 -23.75 16.57
C ILE A 148 -6.68 -24.03 16.46
N GLY A 149 -7.07 -24.84 15.47
CA GLY A 149 -8.49 -25.07 15.15
C GLY A 149 -9.15 -23.79 14.63
N LYS A 150 -10.19 -23.31 15.32
CA LYS A 150 -10.92 -22.08 14.97
C LYS A 150 -10.54 -20.88 15.86
N GLU A 151 -9.56 -21.05 16.73
CA GLU A 151 -9.16 -20.06 17.73
C GLU A 151 -7.75 -19.53 17.46
N HIS A 152 -7.53 -18.28 17.84
CA HIS A 152 -6.23 -17.61 17.75
C HIS A 152 -5.60 -17.52 19.14
N TYR A 153 -4.31 -17.84 19.22
CA TYR A 153 -3.50 -17.77 20.42
C TYR A 153 -2.26 -16.92 20.14
N PHE A 154 -1.48 -16.66 21.19
CA PHE A 154 -0.24 -15.90 21.08
C PHE A 154 0.89 -16.65 21.81
N LEU A 155 2.13 -16.54 21.33
CA LEU A 155 3.33 -17.00 22.03
C LEU A 155 3.82 -15.85 22.91
N SER A 156 3.78 -16.03 24.23
CA SER A 156 4.23 -15.02 25.18
C SER A 156 5.74 -14.80 25.11
N ALA A 157 6.21 -13.66 25.63
CA ALA A 157 7.64 -13.35 25.76
C ALA A 157 8.42 -14.40 26.58
N ASP A 158 7.74 -15.11 27.48
CA ASP A 158 8.32 -16.19 28.28
C ASP A 158 8.36 -17.55 27.56
N GLY A 159 7.90 -17.60 26.30
CA GLY A 159 7.91 -18.81 25.46
C GLY A 159 6.71 -19.75 25.68
N TYR A 160 5.60 -19.26 26.24
CA TYR A 160 4.41 -20.08 26.52
C TYR A 160 3.20 -19.68 25.67
N LEU A 161 2.32 -20.64 25.42
CA LEU A 161 1.03 -20.35 24.78
C LEU A 161 0.15 -19.49 25.71
N MET A 162 -0.35 -18.37 25.20
CA MET A 162 -1.23 -17.46 25.93
C MET A 162 -2.53 -17.15 25.16
N PRO A 163 -3.63 -16.79 25.86
CA PRO A 163 -4.85 -16.30 25.26
C PRO A 163 -4.65 -15.05 24.40
N ALA A 164 -5.32 -14.97 23.25
CA ALA A 164 -5.43 -13.74 22.46
C ALA A 164 -6.63 -12.87 22.87
N LYS A 165 -7.55 -13.41 23.68
CA LYS A 165 -8.77 -12.72 24.16
C LYS A 165 -9.01 -13.00 25.64
N LYS A 166 -9.63 -12.04 26.34
CA LYS A 166 -10.01 -12.20 27.75
C LYS A 166 -10.95 -13.41 27.93
N GLY A 167 -10.59 -14.33 28.81
CA GLY A 167 -11.41 -15.51 29.15
C GLY A 167 -11.39 -16.64 28.12
N GLN A 168 -10.49 -16.61 27.14
CA GLN A 168 -10.36 -17.67 26.14
C GLN A 168 -9.86 -18.98 26.78
N ALA A 169 -10.49 -20.10 26.41
CA ALA A 169 -10.09 -21.43 26.87
C ALA A 169 -8.76 -21.88 26.22
N PRO A 170 -7.97 -22.74 26.91
CA PRO A 170 -6.82 -23.40 26.28
C PRO A 170 -7.27 -24.23 25.07
N PRO A 171 -6.37 -24.48 24.10
CA PRO A 171 -6.68 -25.34 22.97
C PRO A 171 -6.94 -26.77 23.42
N ASP A 172 -7.52 -27.58 22.53
CA ASP A 172 -7.70 -29.01 22.78
C ASP A 172 -6.34 -29.72 22.88
N LEU A 173 -6.10 -30.36 24.03
CA LEU A 173 -4.85 -31.05 24.35
C LEU A 173 -4.91 -32.57 24.13
N ARG A 174 -5.88 -33.10 23.36
CA ARG A 174 -6.12 -34.56 23.21
C ARG A 174 -4.91 -35.39 22.76
N TYR A 175 -3.92 -34.78 22.12
CA TYR A 175 -2.71 -35.46 21.64
C TYR A 175 -1.52 -35.34 22.61
N PHE A 176 -1.65 -34.59 23.71
CA PHE A 176 -0.62 -34.46 24.73
C PHE A 176 -0.92 -35.42 25.89
N ASN A 177 0.13 -36.03 26.43
CA ASN A 177 0.02 -36.81 27.67
C ASN A 177 -0.44 -35.88 28.79
N GLN A 178 -1.69 -36.03 29.22
CA GLN A 178 -2.18 -35.29 30.37
C GLN A 178 -1.45 -35.84 31.60
N SER A 179 -0.62 -34.99 32.24
CA SER A 179 0.00 -35.36 33.51
C SER A 179 -1.10 -35.78 34.47
N LYS A 180 -1.05 -37.03 34.96
CA LYS A 180 -1.96 -37.49 36.00
C LYS A 180 -1.78 -36.56 37.20
N LYS A 181 -2.84 -35.81 37.51
CA LYS A 181 -2.94 -35.05 38.77
C LYS A 181 -2.98 -36.02 39.94
#